data_AF-B4R3B6-F1
#
_entry.id   AF-B4R3B6-F1
#
_cell.length_a   1.000
_cell.length_b   1.000
_cell.length_c   1.000
_cell.angle_alpha   90.00
_cell.angle_beta   90.00
_cell.angle_gamma   90.00
#
_symmetry.space_group_name_H-M   'P 1'
#
loop_
_entity.id
_entity.type
_entity.pdbx_description
1 polymer ?
#
loop_
_entity_poly.entity_id
_entity_poly.type
_entity_poly.pdbx_seq_one_letter_code
_entity_poly.pdbx_strand_id
1 'polypeptide(L)'
;MSAVKNDTLLAHFICWHLDEPGKELREIFEDEQVLMVFTPRAFRLGKTECLSVLVYGGVRNRSCTLPGVRFMPTPNTGLPEAYDHFGGHLPLLLMICRNRTGTAEGRKVRFEGLEDEETLALWMASRDLPCPIHVAMTVLSRRLDVTRSSIMKVRELHNSQDPLDFMLSNKNHMRLSNHDLRVFTNDHREPIYLEVVVKEYAGIP
;
A
#
# COMPACT_ATOMS: atom_id res chain seq x y z
N MET A 1 25.20 0.13 0.44
CA MET A 1 23.88 0.55 -0.08
C MET A 1 23.74 2.03 0.20
N SER A 2 23.61 2.88 -0.83
CA SER A 2 23.31 4.31 -0.61
C SER A 2 21.89 4.43 -0.07
N ALA A 3 21.65 5.36 0.85
CA ALA A 3 20.31 5.64 1.36
C ALA A 3 19.37 6.01 0.19
N VAL A 4 18.23 5.33 0.09
CA VAL A 4 17.17 5.67 -0.89
C VAL A 4 16.57 7.01 -0.50
N LYS A 5 16.50 7.95 -1.44
CA LYS A 5 15.91 9.28 -1.23
C LYS A 5 14.50 9.34 -1.81
N ASN A 6 13.70 10.30 -1.35
CA ASN A 6 12.32 10.49 -1.80
C ASN A 6 12.18 10.65 -3.34
N ASP A 7 13.14 11.30 -3.99
CA ASP A 7 13.17 11.53 -5.44
C ASP A 7 13.64 10.31 -6.25
N THR A 8 14.45 9.44 -5.65
CA THR A 8 14.99 8.22 -6.29
C THR A 8 14.23 6.96 -5.91
N LEU A 9 13.18 7.07 -5.08
CA LEU A 9 12.40 5.94 -4.58
C LEU A 9 11.79 5.10 -5.70
N LEU A 10 11.14 5.75 -6.68
CA LEU A 10 10.52 5.05 -7.80
C LEU A 10 11.58 4.36 -8.67
N ALA A 11 12.69 5.05 -8.96
CA ALA A 11 13.82 4.48 -9.69
C ALA A 11 14.42 3.27 -8.96
N HIS A 12 14.57 3.35 -7.63
CA HIS A 12 15.04 2.24 -6.82
C HIS A 12 14.12 1.03 -6.92
N PHE A 13 12.80 1.22 -6.81
CA PHE A 13 11.85 0.12 -6.99
C PHE A 13 11.95 -0.50 -8.39
N ILE A 14 11.97 0.32 -9.44
CA ILE A 14 12.06 -0.14 -10.83
C ILE A 14 13.34 -0.95 -11.07
N CYS A 15 14.50 -0.43 -10.65
CA CYS A 15 15.79 -1.05 -10.95
C CYS A 15 16.12 -2.28 -10.09
N TRP A 16 15.54 -2.40 -8.88
CA TRP A 16 15.96 -3.42 -7.91
C TRP A 16 14.85 -4.38 -7.49
N HIS A 17 13.58 -4.01 -7.66
CA HIS A 17 12.45 -4.76 -7.12
C HIS A 17 11.39 -5.13 -8.15
N LEU A 18 11.30 -4.43 -9.28
CA LEU A 18 10.23 -4.69 -10.25
C LEU A 18 10.30 -6.09 -10.89
N ASP A 19 11.51 -6.63 -11.05
CA ASP A 19 11.72 -7.99 -11.56
C ASP A 19 11.51 -9.09 -10.48
N GLU A 20 11.26 -8.72 -9.22
CA GLU A 20 10.94 -9.70 -8.19
C GLU A 20 9.54 -10.30 -8.43
N PRO A 21 9.37 -11.63 -8.25
CA PRO A 21 8.07 -12.28 -8.46
C PRO A 21 6.95 -11.65 -7.63
N GLY A 22 5.85 -11.31 -8.30
CA GLY A 22 4.65 -10.76 -7.66
C GLY A 22 4.73 -9.27 -7.31
N LYS A 23 5.80 -8.57 -7.69
CA LYS A 23 5.84 -7.11 -7.68
C LYS A 23 5.27 -6.57 -8.98
N GLU A 24 4.51 -5.51 -8.87
CA GLU A 24 3.92 -4.85 -10.03
C GLU A 24 4.02 -3.34 -9.90
N LEU A 25 4.29 -2.69 -11.03
CA LEU A 25 4.17 -1.24 -11.21
C LEU A 25 2.93 -0.98 -12.07
N ARG A 26 1.98 -0.18 -11.58
CA ARG A 26 0.77 0.17 -12.34
C ARG A 26 0.50 1.66 -12.31
N GLU A 27 0.25 2.25 -13.47
CA GLU A 27 -0.25 3.62 -13.55
C GLU A 27 -1.73 3.66 -13.13
N ILE A 28 -2.10 4.69 -12.37
CA ILE A 28 -3.48 4.90 -11.93
C ILE A 28 -3.84 6.38 -11.99
N PHE A 29 -5.06 6.68 -12.39
CA PHE A 29 -5.62 8.03 -12.36
C PHE A 29 -6.77 8.12 -11.35
N GLU A 30 -7.21 9.35 -11.10
CA GLU A 30 -8.34 9.60 -10.22
C GLU A 30 -9.59 8.87 -10.71
N ASP A 31 -10.37 8.34 -9.77
CA ASP A 31 -11.57 7.51 -10.00
C ASP A 31 -11.36 6.17 -10.70
N GLU A 32 -10.13 5.85 -11.09
CA GLU A 32 -9.79 4.52 -11.58
C GLU A 32 -9.63 3.51 -10.44
N GLN A 33 -9.92 2.25 -10.76
CA GLN A 33 -9.83 1.15 -9.83
C GLN A 33 -8.75 0.19 -10.29
N VAL A 34 -7.83 -0.14 -9.38
CA VAL A 34 -6.82 -1.18 -9.62
C VAL A 34 -7.18 -2.40 -8.80
N LEU A 35 -7.44 -3.51 -9.50
CA LEU A 35 -7.66 -4.82 -8.90
C LEU A 35 -6.34 -5.60 -8.83
N MET A 36 -5.99 -6.03 -7.62
CA MET A 36 -4.86 -6.91 -7.32
C MET A 36 -5.38 -8.22 -6.73
N VAL A 37 -4.68 -9.31 -7.02
CA VAL A 37 -5.03 -10.65 -6.53
C VAL A 37 -3.80 -11.26 -5.88
N PHE A 38 -3.90 -11.68 -4.62
CA PHE A 38 -2.78 -12.27 -3.91
C PHE A 38 -3.22 -13.32 -2.90
N THR A 39 -2.30 -14.22 -2.55
CA THR A 39 -2.52 -15.24 -1.52
C THR A 39 -1.82 -14.80 -0.23
N PRO A 40 -2.54 -14.52 0.88
CA PRO A 40 -1.92 -14.02 2.12
C PRO A 40 -0.78 -14.89 2.66
N ARG A 41 -0.88 -16.22 2.49
CA ARG A 41 0.15 -17.17 2.95
C ARG A 41 1.44 -17.15 2.14
N ALA A 42 1.46 -16.49 0.98
CA ALA A 42 2.68 -16.30 0.19
C ALA A 42 3.65 -15.31 0.85
N PHE A 43 3.16 -14.43 1.75
CA PHE A 43 3.96 -13.44 2.45
C PHE A 43 4.57 -14.02 3.73
N ARG A 44 5.79 -13.58 4.05
CA ARG A 44 6.52 -14.04 5.24
C ARG A 44 5.92 -13.45 6.51
N LEU A 45 5.81 -14.28 7.53
CA LEU A 45 5.33 -13.83 8.84
C LEU A 45 6.33 -12.85 9.48
N GLY A 46 5.82 -11.74 10.02
CA GLY A 46 6.60 -10.70 10.70
C GLY A 46 7.43 -9.83 9.76
N LYS A 47 7.28 -9.98 8.43
CA LYS A 47 8.02 -9.18 7.45
C LYS A 47 7.09 -8.24 6.71
N THR A 48 7.39 -6.95 6.77
CA THR A 48 6.78 -5.95 5.89
C THR A 48 7.31 -6.11 4.47
N GLU A 49 6.40 -6.19 3.51
CA GLU A 49 6.71 -6.30 2.09
C GLU A 49 5.93 -5.24 1.30
N CYS A 50 6.52 -4.72 0.22
CA CYS A 50 5.79 -3.91 -0.75
C CYS A 50 5.08 -4.86 -1.72
N LEU A 51 3.76 -4.86 -1.76
CA LEU A 51 2.97 -5.70 -2.66
C LEU A 51 3.02 -5.17 -4.10
N SER A 52 2.80 -3.87 -4.27
CA SER A 52 2.78 -3.22 -5.58
C SER A 52 3.06 -1.71 -5.43
N VAL A 53 3.55 -1.09 -6.49
CA VAL A 53 3.67 0.36 -6.60
C VAL A 53 2.66 0.87 -7.61
N LEU A 54 1.78 1.77 -7.17
CA LEU A 54 0.90 2.52 -8.06
C LEU A 54 1.55 3.86 -8.36
N VAL A 55 1.67 4.25 -9.63
CA VAL A 55 2.15 5.58 -10.03
C VAL A 55 0.96 6.45 -10.40
N TYR A 56 0.59 7.33 -9.46
CA TYR A 56 -0.61 8.13 -9.55
C TYR A 56 -0.38 9.40 -10.39
N GLY A 57 -1.24 9.60 -11.40
CA GLY A 57 -1.10 10.66 -12.41
C GLY A 57 -2.07 11.84 -12.28
N GLY A 58 -2.87 11.93 -11.21
CA GLY A 58 -3.95 12.92 -11.12
C GLY A 58 -5.16 12.51 -11.98
N VAL A 59 -5.80 13.47 -12.64
CA VAL A 59 -6.92 13.24 -13.57
C VAL A 59 -6.38 12.85 -14.96
N ARG A 60 -6.90 11.76 -15.52
CA ARG A 60 -6.48 11.27 -16.84
C ARG A 60 -6.61 12.37 -17.91
N ASN A 61 -5.59 12.48 -18.75
CA ASN A 61 -5.48 13.48 -19.82
C ASN A 61 -5.46 14.95 -19.36
N ARG A 62 -5.24 15.22 -18.06
CA ARG A 62 -5.06 16.59 -17.53
C ARG A 62 -3.70 16.75 -16.88
N SER A 63 -2.68 17.06 -17.66
CA SER A 63 -1.30 17.21 -17.16
C SER A 63 -1.15 18.25 -16.05
N CYS A 64 -2.00 19.29 -16.00
CA CYS A 64 -2.02 20.26 -14.90
C CYS A 64 -2.43 19.66 -13.54
N THR A 65 -3.01 18.47 -13.54
CA THR A 65 -3.42 17.74 -12.33
C THR A 65 -2.35 16.77 -11.83
N LEU A 66 -1.23 16.60 -12.55
CA LEU A 66 -0.13 15.73 -12.13
C LEU A 66 0.38 16.11 -10.73
N PRO A 67 0.66 15.13 -9.85
CA PRO A 67 1.24 15.40 -8.54
C PRO A 67 2.50 16.27 -8.60
N GLY A 68 3.39 16.01 -9.58
CA GLY A 68 4.60 16.77 -9.86
C GLY A 68 4.39 18.27 -10.11
N VAL A 69 3.21 18.68 -10.57
CA VAL A 69 2.86 20.08 -10.83
C VAL A 69 2.23 20.74 -9.62
N ARG A 70 1.50 19.97 -8.80
CA ARG A 70 0.64 20.52 -7.75
C ARG A 70 1.22 20.47 -6.35
N PHE A 71 1.80 19.33 -5.95
CA PHE A 71 2.16 19.10 -4.55
C PHE A 71 3.33 18.16 -4.32
N MET A 72 3.86 17.47 -5.32
CA MET A 72 5.06 16.64 -5.12
C MET A 72 6.29 17.57 -5.04
N PRO A 73 7.08 17.54 -3.95
CA PRO A 73 8.09 18.55 -3.70
C PRO A 73 9.30 18.47 -4.65
N THR A 74 9.59 17.29 -5.18
CA THR A 74 10.60 17.10 -6.23
C THR A 74 10.13 16.03 -7.22
N PRO A 75 10.52 16.10 -8.51
CA PRO A 75 10.21 15.04 -9.46
C PRO A 75 10.88 13.71 -9.09
N ASN A 76 10.41 12.62 -9.68
CA ASN A 76 11.16 11.36 -9.66
C ASN A 76 12.40 11.52 -10.55
N THR A 77 13.55 11.06 -10.06
CA THR A 77 14.85 11.19 -10.71
C THR A 77 15.54 9.84 -10.85
N GLY A 78 16.40 9.70 -11.85
CA GLY A 78 17.16 8.47 -12.10
C GLY A 78 16.31 7.30 -12.64
N LEU A 79 15.15 7.61 -13.22
CA LEU A 79 14.32 6.61 -13.89
C LEU A 79 15.05 6.08 -15.15
N PRO A 80 14.90 4.78 -15.48
CA PRO A 80 15.30 4.29 -16.80
C PRO A 80 14.42 4.90 -17.90
N GLU A 81 14.96 5.01 -19.11
CA GLU A 81 14.29 5.66 -20.27
C GLU A 81 12.84 5.17 -20.50
N ALA A 82 12.59 3.87 -20.34
CA ALA A 82 11.26 3.28 -20.49
C ALA A 82 10.22 3.82 -19.49
N TYR A 83 10.65 4.42 -18.38
CA TYR A 83 9.83 4.90 -17.27
C TYR A 83 9.93 6.41 -17.07
N ASP A 84 10.64 7.16 -17.92
CA ASP A 84 10.86 8.60 -17.75
C ASP A 84 9.56 9.43 -17.70
N HIS A 85 8.49 8.94 -18.33
CA HIS A 85 7.16 9.54 -18.28
C HIS A 85 6.56 9.60 -16.86
N PHE A 86 7.09 8.82 -15.92
CA PHE A 86 6.70 8.86 -14.50
C PHE A 86 7.39 9.97 -13.69
N GLY A 87 8.18 10.86 -14.30
CA GLY A 87 8.86 11.96 -13.61
C GLY A 87 7.95 12.83 -12.72
N GLY A 88 6.72 13.09 -13.17
CA GLY A 88 5.71 13.87 -12.43
C GLY A 88 4.66 13.05 -11.67
N HIS A 89 4.75 11.72 -11.73
CA HIS A 89 3.78 10.82 -11.08
C HIS A 89 4.14 10.58 -9.63
N LEU A 90 3.13 10.35 -8.78
CA LEU A 90 3.38 10.04 -7.38
C LEU A 90 3.47 8.52 -7.17
N PRO A 91 4.61 7.98 -6.69
CA PRO A 91 4.68 6.59 -6.28
C PRO A 91 3.91 6.35 -4.96
N LEU A 92 2.91 5.48 -5.04
CA LEU A 92 2.10 4.99 -3.92
C LEU A 92 2.43 3.51 -3.70
N LEU A 93 3.12 3.21 -2.60
CA LEU A 93 3.55 1.86 -2.24
C LEU A 93 2.44 1.18 -1.45
N LEU A 94 1.88 0.11 -2.01
CA LEU A 94 0.97 -0.76 -1.29
C LEU A 94 1.79 -1.73 -0.44
N MET A 95 1.69 -1.55 0.86
CA MET A 95 2.44 -2.33 1.84
C MET A 95 1.55 -3.41 2.46
N ILE A 96 2.15 -4.56 2.72
CA ILE A 96 1.50 -5.71 3.31
C ILE A 96 2.39 -6.29 4.41
N CYS A 97 1.77 -6.72 5.51
CA CYS A 97 2.48 -7.48 6.53
C CYS A 97 1.56 -8.52 7.16
N ARG A 98 2.02 -9.76 7.17
CA ARG A 98 1.39 -10.88 7.84
C ARG A 98 1.99 -10.98 9.24
N ASN A 99 1.18 -10.86 10.28
CA ASN A 99 1.62 -10.82 11.68
C ASN A 99 0.89 -11.84 12.53
N ARG A 100 1.43 -12.12 13.72
CA ARG A 100 0.72 -12.80 14.80
C ARG A 100 0.54 -11.83 15.95
N THR A 101 -0.63 -11.86 16.58
CA THR A 101 -0.97 -10.94 17.66
C THR A 101 -0.24 -11.28 18.98
N GLY A 102 0.58 -12.34 19.01
CA GLY A 102 1.33 -12.80 20.19
C GLY A 102 2.85 -12.60 20.19
N THR A 103 3.49 -12.25 19.06
CA THR A 103 4.96 -12.24 18.95
C THR A 103 5.52 -10.85 18.67
N ALA A 104 5.39 -9.95 19.65
CA ALA A 104 6.34 -8.85 19.80
C ALA A 104 7.40 -9.31 20.81
N GLU A 105 8.49 -9.90 20.32
CA GLU A 105 9.66 -10.17 21.17
C GLU A 105 10.15 -8.83 21.76
N GLY A 106 9.88 -8.62 23.05
CA GLY A 106 10.43 -7.51 23.85
C GLY A 106 9.47 -6.36 24.20
N ARG A 107 8.35 -6.18 23.50
CA ARG A 107 7.28 -5.24 23.91
C ARG A 107 5.99 -6.01 24.19
N LYS A 108 5.93 -6.62 25.38
CA LYS A 108 4.68 -7.11 25.98
C LYS A 108 3.73 -5.93 26.18
N VAL A 109 2.89 -5.64 25.20
CA VAL A 109 1.68 -4.84 25.40
C VAL A 109 0.48 -5.73 25.15
N ARG A 110 0.01 -6.31 26.27
CA ARG A 110 -1.38 -6.61 26.62
C ARG A 110 -2.36 -6.80 25.46
N PHE A 111 -2.34 -7.99 24.86
CA PHE A 111 -3.56 -8.63 24.42
C PHE A 111 -3.83 -9.79 25.38
N GLU A 112 -4.36 -9.48 26.57
CA GLU A 112 -4.93 -10.54 27.42
C GLU A 112 -6.20 -11.05 26.72
N GLY A 113 -6.15 -12.31 26.25
CA GLY A 113 -7.33 -13.02 25.74
C GLY A 113 -7.44 -13.19 24.22
N LEU A 114 -6.47 -12.75 23.42
CA LEU A 114 -6.38 -13.16 22.01
C LEU A 114 -5.34 -14.27 21.91
N GLU A 115 -5.81 -15.48 21.58
CA GLU A 115 -4.94 -16.57 21.14
C GLU A 115 -4.07 -16.09 19.96
N ASP A 116 -2.98 -16.81 19.67
CA ASP A 116 -1.93 -16.49 18.69
C ASP A 116 -2.49 -16.45 17.24
N GLU A 117 -3.35 -15.48 16.95
CA GLU A 117 -4.09 -15.38 15.70
C GLU A 117 -3.30 -14.59 14.67
N GLU A 118 -3.22 -15.20 13.49
CA GLU A 118 -2.65 -14.58 12.30
C GLU A 118 -3.51 -13.40 11.85
N THR A 119 -2.86 -12.28 11.57
CA THR A 119 -3.49 -11.06 11.07
C THR A 119 -2.77 -10.59 9.82
N LEU A 120 -3.49 -9.90 8.95
CA LEU A 120 -2.92 -9.26 7.77
C LEU A 120 -3.16 -7.76 7.86
N ALA A 121 -2.09 -6.99 7.77
CA ALA A 121 -2.12 -5.54 7.70
C ALA A 121 -1.86 -5.09 6.26
N LEU A 122 -2.68 -4.17 5.77
CA LEU A 122 -2.53 -3.52 4.46
C LEU A 122 -2.55 -2.00 4.67
N TRP A 123 -1.64 -1.27 4.04
CA TRP A 123 -1.64 0.19 4.06
C TRP A 123 -0.96 0.76 2.83
N MET A 124 -1.17 2.04 2.56
CA MET A 124 -0.45 2.77 1.52
C MET A 124 0.62 3.65 2.15
N ALA A 125 1.79 3.69 1.53
CA ALA A 125 2.89 4.57 1.89
C ALA A 125 3.37 5.37 0.67
N SER A 126 3.91 6.55 0.90
CA SER A 126 4.48 7.42 -0.13
C SER A 126 5.53 8.32 0.50
N ARG A 127 6.34 8.96 -0.35
CA ARG A 127 7.16 10.11 0.04
C ARG A 127 6.34 11.18 0.75
N ASP A 128 7.02 12.08 1.44
CA ASP A 128 6.40 13.17 2.20
C ASP A 128 5.68 14.14 1.26
N LEU A 129 4.39 14.40 1.57
CA LEU A 129 3.53 15.27 0.77
C LEU A 129 3.05 16.45 1.63
N PRO A 130 3.00 17.66 1.06
CA PRO A 130 2.43 18.82 1.74
C PRO A 130 0.90 18.71 1.84
N CYS A 131 0.26 17.92 0.97
CA CYS A 131 -1.17 17.67 0.97
C CYS A 131 -1.46 16.18 1.20
N PRO A 132 -2.43 15.83 2.07
CA PRO A 132 -2.76 14.44 2.34
C PRO A 132 -3.52 13.81 1.16
N ILE A 133 -3.04 12.66 0.71
CA ILE A 133 -3.77 11.79 -0.22
C ILE A 133 -4.45 10.70 0.57
N HIS A 134 -5.63 10.31 0.11
CA HIS A 134 -6.37 9.20 0.66
C HIS A 134 -6.56 8.13 -0.41
N VAL A 135 -6.73 6.90 0.06
CA VAL A 135 -7.15 5.80 -0.79
C VAL A 135 -8.37 5.13 -0.20
N ALA A 136 -9.27 4.68 -1.07
CA ALA A 136 -10.24 3.67 -0.72
C ALA A 136 -9.65 2.31 -1.08
N MET A 137 -9.61 1.41 -0.10
CA MET A 137 -9.12 0.05 -0.26
C MET A 137 -10.26 -0.90 0.07
N THR A 138 -10.56 -1.83 -0.82
CA THR A 138 -11.67 -2.78 -0.67
C THR A 138 -11.18 -4.19 -0.91
N VAL A 139 -11.31 -5.02 0.12
CA VAL A 139 -11.05 -6.47 0.08
C VAL A 139 -12.35 -7.19 -0.28
N LEU A 140 -12.26 -8.10 -1.24
CA LEU A 140 -13.38 -8.87 -1.78
C LEU A 140 -13.08 -10.36 -1.70
N SER A 141 -14.12 -11.16 -1.43
CA SER A 141 -14.06 -12.61 -1.66
C SER A 141 -14.11 -12.90 -3.16
N ARG A 142 -13.64 -14.09 -3.57
CA ARG A 142 -13.73 -14.52 -4.98
C ARG A 142 -15.15 -14.50 -5.54
N ARG A 143 -16.14 -14.77 -4.68
CA ARG A 143 -17.56 -14.82 -5.04
C ARG A 143 -18.25 -13.46 -4.99
N LEU A 144 -17.52 -12.40 -4.59
CA LEU A 144 -18.03 -11.04 -4.43
C LEU A 144 -19.22 -10.93 -3.45
N ASP A 145 -19.37 -11.91 -2.56
CA ASP A 145 -20.45 -11.99 -1.57
C ASP A 145 -20.05 -11.41 -0.20
N VAL A 146 -18.75 -11.27 0.04
CA VAL A 146 -18.20 -10.64 1.24
C VAL A 146 -17.22 -9.58 0.82
N THR A 147 -17.36 -8.39 1.40
CA THR A 147 -16.52 -7.23 1.12
C THR A 147 -16.14 -6.52 2.40
N ARG A 148 -14.94 -5.92 2.45
CA ARG A 148 -14.54 -5.01 3.51
C ARG A 148 -13.77 -3.83 2.94
N SER A 149 -14.29 -2.64 3.18
CA SER A 149 -13.71 -1.40 2.68
C SER A 149 -13.12 -0.57 3.81
N SER A 150 -12.07 0.18 3.49
CA SER A 150 -11.47 1.17 4.39
C SER A 150 -10.97 2.35 3.57
N ILE A 151 -11.24 3.56 4.06
CA ILE A 151 -10.63 4.79 3.53
C ILE A 151 -9.50 5.17 4.49
N MET A 152 -8.30 5.39 3.96
CA MET A 152 -7.10 5.67 4.76
C MET A 152 -6.26 6.77 4.14
N LYS A 153 -5.67 7.62 4.98
CA LYS A 153 -4.62 8.55 4.54
C LYS A 153 -3.37 7.75 4.18
N VAL A 154 -2.74 8.07 3.04
CA VAL A 154 -1.44 7.54 2.65
C VAL A 154 -0.39 7.95 3.71
N ARG A 155 0.37 6.97 4.19
CA ARG A 155 1.41 7.17 5.21
C ARG A 155 2.66 7.75 4.58
N GLU A 156 3.29 8.67 5.29
CA GLU A 156 4.57 9.27 4.88
C GLU A 156 5.72 8.32 5.22
N LEU A 157 6.65 8.10 4.30
CA LEU A 157 7.73 7.11 4.42
C LEU A 157 8.75 7.43 5.51
N HIS A 158 8.86 8.68 5.96
CA HIS A 158 9.70 9.02 7.11
C HIS A 158 9.15 8.44 8.43
N ASN A 159 7.85 8.12 8.48
CA ASN A 159 7.26 7.44 9.63
C ASN A 159 7.63 5.96 9.61
N SER A 160 7.54 5.31 10.78
CA SER A 160 7.73 3.87 10.85
C SER A 160 6.75 3.13 9.94
N GLN A 161 7.32 2.22 9.14
CA GLN A 161 6.59 1.24 8.34
C GLN A 161 6.60 -0.14 9.00
N ASP A 162 7.04 -0.21 10.27
CA ASP A 162 6.84 -1.38 11.12
C ASP A 162 5.38 -1.38 11.63
N PRO A 163 4.57 -2.39 11.28
CA PRO A 163 3.20 -2.51 11.75
C PRO A 163 3.08 -2.47 13.28
N LEU A 164 4.09 -2.94 14.02
CA LEU A 164 4.06 -2.93 15.49
C LEU A 164 3.97 -1.51 16.06
N ASP A 165 4.51 -0.51 15.34
CA ASP A 165 4.51 0.87 15.80
C ASP A 165 3.17 1.59 15.57
N PHE A 166 2.35 1.14 14.61
CA PHE A 166 1.13 1.87 14.21
C PHE A 166 -0.17 1.07 14.23
N MET A 167 -0.14 -0.27 14.23
CA MET A 167 -1.36 -1.07 14.25
C MET A 167 -2.20 -0.87 15.52
N LEU A 168 -1.58 -0.45 16.62
CA LEU A 168 -2.29 -0.11 17.86
C LEU A 168 -3.25 1.08 17.69
N SER A 169 -2.99 1.95 16.71
CA SER A 169 -3.75 3.19 16.54
C SER A 169 -5.05 3.02 15.74
N ASN A 170 -5.31 1.84 15.15
CA ASN A 170 -6.42 1.57 14.20
C ASN A 170 -6.59 2.64 13.09
N LYS A 171 -5.54 3.41 12.80
CA LYS A 171 -5.56 4.51 11.83
C LYS A 171 -4.68 4.18 10.63
N ASN A 172 -5.12 4.63 9.46
CA ASN A 172 -4.38 4.63 8.20
C ASN A 172 -3.86 3.25 7.75
N HIS A 173 -4.60 2.19 8.08
CA HIS A 173 -4.35 0.82 7.61
C HIS A 173 -5.65 0.02 7.65
N MET A 174 -5.69 -1.09 6.91
CA MET A 174 -6.71 -2.14 7.02
C MET A 174 -6.09 -3.35 7.73
N ARG A 175 -6.79 -3.87 8.76
CA ARG A 175 -6.40 -5.08 9.47
C ARG A 175 -7.44 -6.17 9.26
N LEU A 176 -7.04 -7.29 8.65
CA LEU A 176 -7.83 -8.51 8.55
C LEU A 176 -7.39 -9.48 9.66
N SER A 177 -8.34 -9.91 10.49
CA SER A 177 -8.15 -10.97 11.49
C SER A 177 -8.05 -12.35 10.82
N ASN A 178 -7.68 -13.38 11.59
CA ASN A 178 -7.70 -14.75 11.12
C ASN A 178 -9.11 -15.16 10.67
N HIS A 179 -10.13 -14.73 11.41
CA HIS A 179 -11.52 -14.93 11.04
C HIS A 179 -11.86 -14.29 9.68
N ASP A 180 -11.49 -13.01 9.49
CA ASP A 180 -11.68 -12.33 8.21
C ASP A 180 -10.99 -13.10 7.08
N LEU A 181 -9.72 -13.50 7.29
CA LEU A 181 -8.94 -14.22 6.30
C LEU A 181 -9.63 -15.53 5.91
N ARG A 182 -10.11 -16.33 6.87
CA ARG A 182 -10.85 -17.56 6.59
C ARG A 182 -12.11 -17.31 5.77
N VAL A 183 -12.84 -16.23 6.04
CA VAL A 183 -14.03 -15.86 5.28
C VAL A 183 -13.66 -15.46 3.84
N PHE A 184 -12.74 -14.51 3.67
CA PHE A 184 -12.37 -14.00 2.34
C PHE A 184 -11.70 -15.03 1.44
N THR A 185 -10.96 -15.97 2.03
CA THR A 185 -10.16 -16.96 1.30
C THR A 185 -10.79 -18.35 1.28
N ASN A 186 -12.04 -18.51 1.73
CA ASN A 186 -12.70 -19.81 1.85
C ASN A 186 -11.80 -20.85 2.58
N ASP A 187 -11.47 -20.53 3.84
CA ASP A 187 -10.56 -21.28 4.71
C ASP A 187 -9.15 -21.46 4.11
N HIS A 188 -8.58 -20.37 3.58
CA HIS A 188 -7.24 -20.26 3.01
C HIS A 188 -6.99 -21.03 1.70
N ARG A 189 -8.06 -21.33 0.95
CA ARG A 189 -8.01 -22.05 -0.33
C ARG A 189 -8.01 -21.13 -1.55
N GLU A 190 -8.51 -19.92 -1.39
CA GLU A 190 -8.69 -18.94 -2.47
C GLU A 190 -7.85 -17.67 -2.21
N PRO A 191 -7.44 -16.96 -3.27
CA PRO A 191 -6.76 -15.69 -3.11
C PRO A 191 -7.71 -14.59 -2.62
N ILE A 192 -7.13 -13.51 -2.12
CA ILE A 192 -7.82 -12.26 -1.82
C ILE A 192 -7.81 -11.38 -3.07
N TYR A 193 -8.94 -10.74 -3.32
CA TYR A 193 -9.11 -9.69 -4.32
C TYR A 193 -9.08 -8.33 -3.61
N LEU A 194 -8.23 -7.43 -4.06
CA LEU A 194 -8.01 -6.12 -3.46
C LEU A 194 -8.18 -5.05 -4.50
N GLU A 195 -9.18 -4.20 -4.31
CA GLU A 195 -9.38 -2.99 -5.11
C GLU A 195 -8.78 -1.78 -4.39
N VAL A 196 -8.09 -0.95 -5.15
CA VAL A 196 -7.56 0.34 -4.67
C VAL A 196 -8.01 1.45 -5.60
N VAL A 197 -8.53 2.52 -5.00
CA VAL A 197 -8.94 3.76 -5.67
C VAL A 197 -8.26 4.92 -4.97
N VAL A 198 -7.58 5.78 -5.74
CA VAL A 198 -6.95 7.00 -5.20
C VAL A 198 -7.98 8.12 -5.17
N LYS A 199 -8.06 8.82 -4.04
CA LYS A 199 -8.96 9.95 -3.83
C LYS A 199 -8.17 11.15 -3.31
N GLU A 200 -8.16 12.22 -4.09
CA GLU A 200 -7.69 13.53 -3.63
C GLU A 200 -8.86 14.28 -3.01
N TYR A 201 -8.81 14.54 -1.69
CA TYR A 201 -9.82 15.36 -1.02
C TYR A 201 -9.44 16.84 -0.94
N ALA A 202 -8.23 17.20 -1.39
CA ALA A 202 -7.85 18.59 -1.58
C ALA A 202 -8.42 19.06 -2.92
N GLY A 203 -9.38 19.99 -2.87
CA GLY A 203 -10.11 20.48 -4.05
C GLY A 203 -9.19 20.72 -5.24
N ILE A 204 -9.49 20.04 -6.35
CA ILE A 204 -8.94 20.36 -7.65
C ILE A 204 -9.53 21.72 -8.01
N PRO A 205 -8.73 22.79 -8.16
CA PRO A 205 -9.24 24.07 -8.63
C PRO A 205 -9.79 24.00 -10.05
#